data_AF-A0A443QTG6-F1
#
_entry.id   AF-A0A443QTG6-F1
#
_cell.length_a   1.000
_cell.length_b   1.000
_cell.length_c   1.000
_cell.angle_alpha   90.00
_cell.angle_beta   90.00
_cell.angle_gamma   90.00
#
_symmetry.space_group_name_H-M   'P 1'
#
loop_
_entity.id
_entity.type
_entity.pdbx_description
1 polymer ?
#
loop_
_entity_poly.entity_id
_entity_poly.type
_entity_poly.pdbx_seq_one_letter_code
_entity_poly.pdbx_strand_id
1 'polypeptide(L)'
;GCKRTDLFKLAEKFFMGINMYKMPGTFWTKSMLEKPSDRKAVCHASAWDFSDGKDYRIRMCTEVTMKNMITAHHEMGHIQYFIAYKDQPHIFRTGANPVKNAKKLIEGFHEA
;
A
#
# COMPACT_ATOMS: atom_id res chain seq x y z
N GLY A 1 7.35 -19.63 10.59
CA GLY A 1 6.02 -19.26 10.09
C GLY A 1 6.07 -17.91 9.43
N CYS A 2 5.21 -17.65 8.43
CA CYS A 2 5.12 -16.37 7.73
C CYS A 2 4.60 -15.26 8.66
N LYS A 3 5.31 -14.13 8.74
CA LYS A 3 4.90 -12.95 9.51
C LYS A 3 4.06 -12.01 8.63
N ARG A 4 3.21 -11.18 9.23
CA ARG A 4 2.39 -10.20 8.48
C ARG A 4 3.25 -9.25 7.66
N THR A 5 4.41 -8.84 8.20
CA THR A 5 5.40 -8.01 7.49
C THR A 5 5.97 -8.69 6.24
N ASP A 6 6.00 -10.02 6.20
CA ASP A 6 6.59 -10.75 5.07
C ASP A 6 5.73 -10.62 3.80
N LEU A 7 4.42 -10.40 3.94
CA LEU A 7 3.53 -10.10 2.81
C LEU A 7 3.91 -8.78 2.12
N PHE A 8 4.24 -7.74 2.90
CA PHE A 8 4.67 -6.46 2.37
C PHE A 8 6.09 -6.51 1.81
N LYS A 9 6.99 -7.29 2.43
CA LYS A 9 8.35 -7.49 1.89
C LYS A 9 8.31 -8.24 0.56
N LEU A 10 7.38 -9.18 0.41
CA LEU A 10 7.13 -9.84 -0.87
C LEU A 10 6.66 -8.84 -1.92
N ALA A 11 5.72 -7.94 -1.59
CA ALA A 11 5.28 -6.87 -2.47
C ALA A 11 6.43 -5.92 -2.85
N GLU A 12 7.27 -5.52 -1.89
CA GLU A 12 8.44 -4.67 -2.17
C GLU A 12 9.40 -5.38 -3.14
N LYS A 13 9.69 -6.66 -2.91
CA LYS A 13 10.53 -7.46 -3.79
C LYS A 13 9.96 -7.56 -5.21
N PHE A 14 8.65 -7.71 -5.35
CA PHE A 14 7.98 -7.70 -6.65
C PHE A 14 8.22 -6.38 -7.38
N PHE A 15 7.94 -5.23 -6.74
CA PHE A 15 8.09 -3.91 -7.35
C PHE A 15 9.55 -3.59 -7.67
N MET A 16 10.49 -3.91 -6.77
CA MET A 16 11.92 -3.78 -7.06
C MET A 16 12.36 -4.68 -8.23
N GLY A 17 11.77 -5.86 -8.37
CA GLY A 17 12.04 -6.79 -9.47
C GLY A 17 11.64 -6.26 -10.85
N ILE A 18 10.68 -5.33 -10.91
CA ILE A 18 10.29 -4.60 -12.13
C ILE A 18 10.87 -3.18 -12.18
N ASN A 19 12.00 -2.96 -11.48
CA ASN A 19 12.75 -1.71 -11.47
C ASN A 19 11.97 -0.49 -10.94
N MET A 20 11.03 -0.73 -10.02
CA MET A 20 10.35 0.33 -9.27
C MET A 20 11.04 0.61 -7.93
N TYR A 21 10.47 1.50 -7.12
CA TYR A 21 11.13 2.08 -5.97
C TYR A 21 11.17 1.11 -4.78
N LYS A 22 12.28 1.12 -4.04
CA LYS A 22 12.37 0.52 -2.71
C LYS A 22 11.56 1.34 -1.71
N MET A 23 10.93 0.70 -0.71
CA MET A 23 10.22 1.42 0.34
C MET A 23 11.20 2.14 1.27
N PRO A 24 10.94 3.41 1.64
CA PRO A 24 11.81 4.14 2.55
C PRO A 24 11.78 3.52 3.96
N GLY A 25 12.83 3.70 4.75
CA GLY A 25 12.87 3.17 6.13
C GLY A 25 11.72 3.68 7.02
N THR A 26 11.22 4.88 6.74
CA THR A 26 10.04 5.48 7.38
C THR A 26 8.77 4.68 7.12
N PHE A 27 8.61 4.08 5.94
CA PHE A 27 7.45 3.23 5.62
C PHE A 27 7.33 2.07 6.61
N TRP A 28 8.43 1.36 6.86
CA TRP A 28 8.44 0.19 7.74
C TRP A 28 8.24 0.54 9.21
N THR A 29 8.76 1.69 9.65
CA THR A 29 8.70 2.10 11.05
C THR A 29 7.41 2.83 11.41
N LYS A 30 6.75 3.48 10.46
CA LYS A 30 5.56 4.32 10.71
C LYS A 30 4.25 3.74 10.17
N SER A 31 4.28 2.75 9.28
CA SER A 31 3.07 2.08 8.80
C SER A 31 2.42 1.22 9.88
N MET A 32 1.09 1.13 9.86
CA MET A 32 0.35 0.20 10.69
C MET A 32 0.05 -1.04 9.86
N LEU A 33 0.98 -1.99 9.85
CA LEU A 33 0.89 -3.24 9.07
C LEU A 33 0.19 -4.36 9.84
N GLU A 34 -0.10 -4.15 11.12
CA GLU A 34 -0.77 -5.10 12.00
C GLU A 34 -1.80 -4.36 12.86
N LYS A 35 -2.85 -5.05 13.30
CA LYS A 35 -3.84 -4.44 14.19
C LYS A 35 -3.19 -4.16 15.56
N PRO A 36 -3.22 -2.91 16.06
CA PRO A 36 -2.72 -2.60 17.38
C PRO A 36 -3.60 -3.23 18.46
N SER A 37 -3.00 -3.67 19.57
CA SER A 37 -3.70 -4.27 20.72
C SER A 37 -4.13 -3.23 21.76
N ASP A 38 -3.48 -2.07 21.77
CA ASP A 38 -3.63 -0.99 22.75
C ASP A 38 -4.73 0.02 22.40
N ARG A 39 -5.25 0.00 21.17
CA ARG A 39 -6.21 1.00 20.69
C ARG A 39 -7.15 0.48 19.61
N LYS A 40 -8.29 1.14 19.47
CA LYS A 40 -9.20 0.93 18.33
C LYS A 40 -8.55 1.47 17.05
N ALA A 41 -8.68 0.73 15.96
CA ALA A 41 -8.16 1.12 14.66
C ALA A 41 -9.21 0.85 13.57
N VAL A 42 -9.28 1.74 12.58
CA VAL A 42 -10.05 1.48 11.37
C VAL A 42 -9.22 0.55 10.48
N CYS A 43 -9.76 -0.64 10.21
CA CYS A 43 -9.04 -1.73 9.57
C CYS A 43 -9.16 -1.77 8.04
N HIS A 44 -10.01 -0.93 7.44
CA HIS A 44 -10.06 -0.83 5.98
C HIS A 44 -8.69 -0.37 5.47
N ALA A 45 -8.12 -1.19 4.58
CA ALA A 45 -6.81 -0.96 4.00
C ALA A 45 -6.77 0.37 3.27
N SER A 46 -5.65 1.07 3.39
CA SER A 46 -5.43 2.36 2.73
C SER A 46 -3.94 2.70 2.72
N ALA A 47 -3.51 3.32 1.62
CA ALA A 47 -2.21 3.94 1.46
C ALA A 47 -2.31 5.46 1.63
N TRP A 48 -1.26 6.05 2.20
CA TRP A 48 -1.22 7.46 2.57
C TRP A 48 0.06 8.13 2.10
N ASP A 49 -0.09 9.27 1.45
CA ASP A 49 0.97 10.22 1.11
C ASP A 49 0.88 11.43 2.05
N PHE A 50 1.92 11.69 2.82
CA PHE A 50 1.97 12.85 3.73
C PHE A 50 2.45 14.14 3.03
N SER A 51 2.62 14.09 1.71
CA SER A 51 2.87 15.24 0.83
C SER A 51 4.21 15.97 1.03
N ASP A 52 5.12 15.41 1.83
CA ASP A 52 6.47 15.95 2.09
C ASP A 52 7.54 15.32 1.18
N GLY A 53 7.16 14.38 0.31
CA GLY A 53 8.06 13.64 -0.58
C GLY A 53 8.93 12.58 0.12
N LYS A 54 8.65 12.26 1.40
CA LYS A 54 9.50 11.41 2.26
C LYS A 54 8.71 10.41 3.09
N ASP A 55 7.48 10.74 3.49
CA ASP A 55 6.67 9.94 4.41
C ASP A 55 5.44 9.36 3.70
N TYR A 56 5.49 8.04 3.50
CA TYR A 56 4.44 7.25 2.87
C TYR A 56 4.10 6.06 3.77
N ARG A 57 2.82 5.75 3.94
CA ARG A 57 2.38 4.75 4.92
C ARG A 57 1.24 3.89 4.41
N ILE A 58 1.23 2.63 4.83
CA ILE A 58 0.04 1.78 4.74
C ILE A 58 -0.59 1.65 6.13
N ARG A 59 -1.92 1.65 6.15
CA ARG A 59 -2.70 1.30 7.34
C ARG A 59 -3.62 0.14 7.01
N MET A 60 -3.28 -1.04 7.51
CA MET A 60 -3.99 -2.29 7.26
C MET A 60 -3.89 -3.24 8.46
N CYS A 61 -5.03 -3.77 8.91
CA CYS A 61 -5.07 -4.83 9.93
C CYS A 61 -4.78 -6.18 9.27
N THR A 62 -3.50 -6.47 9.02
CA THR A 62 -3.10 -7.63 8.20
C THR A 62 -3.21 -8.95 8.95
N GLU A 63 -3.82 -9.92 8.27
CA GLU A 63 -3.78 -11.36 8.60
C GLU A 63 -2.99 -12.11 7.54
N VAL A 64 -2.37 -13.24 7.90
CA VAL A 64 -1.53 -14.03 7.00
C VAL A 64 -2.41 -14.90 6.09
N THR A 65 -2.96 -14.28 5.06
CA THR A 65 -3.84 -14.92 4.07
C THR A 65 -3.47 -14.48 2.66
N MET A 66 -3.82 -15.29 1.65
CA MET A 66 -3.59 -14.94 0.23
C MET A 66 -4.33 -13.65 -0.16
N LYS A 67 -5.56 -13.45 0.34
CA LYS A 67 -6.33 -12.22 0.14
C LYS A 67 -5.55 -10.99 0.61
N ASN A 68 -4.97 -11.03 1.80
CA ASN A 68 -4.20 -9.91 2.32
C ASN A 68 -2.83 -9.75 1.64
N MET A 69 -2.27 -10.82 1.09
CA MET A 69 -1.09 -10.73 0.23
C MET A 69 -1.40 -9.92 -1.04
N ILE A 70 -2.55 -10.17 -1.67
CA ILE A 70 -3.02 -9.39 -2.84
C ILE A 70 -3.29 -7.93 -2.42
N THR A 71 -3.99 -7.71 -1.30
CA THR A 71 -4.25 -6.36 -0.78
C THR A 71 -2.95 -5.62 -0.46
N ALA A 72 -1.92 -6.28 0.07
CA ALA A 72 -0.62 -5.66 0.33
C ALA A 72 0.03 -5.15 -0.98
N HIS A 73 -0.08 -5.89 -2.08
CA HIS A 73 0.37 -5.43 -3.40
C HIS A 73 -0.46 -4.26 -3.92
N HIS A 74 -1.79 -4.31 -3.76
CA HIS A 74 -2.68 -3.20 -4.13
C HIS A 74 -2.29 -1.90 -3.43
N GLU A 75 -2.18 -1.93 -2.09
CA GLU A 75 -1.85 -0.75 -1.31
C GLU A 75 -0.41 -0.28 -1.57
N MET A 76 0.54 -1.19 -1.76
CA MET A 76 1.90 -0.80 -2.13
C MET A 76 1.97 -0.21 -3.54
N GLY A 77 1.09 -0.61 -4.45
CA GLY A 77 0.93 0.02 -5.76
C GLY A 77 0.57 1.51 -5.66
N HIS A 78 -0.31 1.88 -4.71
CA HIS A 78 -0.59 3.29 -4.41
C HIS A 78 0.67 4.02 -3.91
N ILE A 79 1.43 3.41 -3.00
CA ILE A 79 2.70 3.99 -2.49
C ILE A 79 3.71 4.20 -3.62
N GLN A 80 3.84 3.24 -4.54
CA GLN A 80 4.70 3.37 -5.72
C GLN A 80 4.30 4.57 -6.58
N TYR A 81 2.99 4.76 -6.80
CA TYR A 81 2.47 5.94 -7.50
C TYR A 81 2.82 7.23 -6.74
N PHE A 82 2.72 7.21 -5.41
CA PHE A 82 3.05 8.35 -4.57
C PHE A 82 4.52 8.75 -4.63
N ILE A 83 5.41 7.77 -4.72
CA ILE A 83 6.83 8.01 -4.89
C ILE A 83 7.11 8.56 -6.30
N ALA A 84 6.45 8.01 -7.33
CA ALA A 84 6.69 8.36 -8.73
C ALA A 84 6.38 9.84 -9.04
N TYR A 85 5.29 10.39 -8.50
CA TYR A 85 4.87 11.77 -8.77
C TYR A 85 5.43 12.81 -7.77
N LYS A 86 6.32 12.41 -6.84
CA LYS A 86 6.63 13.20 -5.63
C LYS A 86 7.26 14.57 -5.94
N ASP A 87 7.89 14.68 -7.10
CA ASP A 87 8.56 15.90 -7.57
C ASP A 87 7.65 16.79 -8.44
N GLN A 88 6.42 16.36 -8.71
CA GLN A 88 5.41 17.20 -9.36
C GLN A 88 4.96 18.33 -8.41
N PRO A 89 4.51 19.48 -8.94
CA PRO A 89 3.79 20.48 -8.16
C PRO A 89 2.65 19.85 -7.38
N HIS A 90 2.43 20.30 -6.14
CA HIS A 90 1.50 19.65 -5.21
C HIS A 90 0.10 19.42 -5.80
N ILE A 91 -0.41 20.37 -6.60
CA ILE A 91 -1.72 20.27 -7.27
C ILE A 91 -1.82 19.14 -8.32
N PHE A 92 -0.70 18.61 -8.78
CA PHE A 92 -0.61 17.53 -9.78
C PHE A 92 -0.23 16.18 -9.16
N ARG A 93 -0.15 16.08 -7.82
CA ARG A 93 0.15 14.83 -7.11
C ARG A 93 -1.11 14.00 -6.88
N THR A 94 -1.74 13.60 -7.98
CA THR A 94 -2.89 12.71 -7.99
C THR A 94 -2.77 11.72 -9.15
N GLY A 95 -3.62 10.69 -9.19
CA GLY A 95 -3.76 9.86 -10.37
C GLY A 95 -4.29 10.70 -11.53
N ALA A 96 -3.86 10.39 -12.77
CA ALA A 96 -4.30 11.10 -13.98
C ALA A 96 -5.83 11.24 -14.09
N ASN A 97 -6.57 10.26 -13.56
CA ASN A 97 -8.00 10.34 -13.31
C ASN A 97 -8.36 9.53 -12.05
N PRO A 98 -9.47 9.85 -11.37
CA PRO A 98 -10.00 8.95 -10.35
C PRO A 98 -10.46 7.66 -11.01
N VAL A 99 -10.08 6.51 -10.46
CA VAL A 99 -10.60 5.23 -10.94
C VAL A 99 -12.09 5.14 -10.60
N LYS A 100 -12.97 5.31 -11.59
CA LYS A 100 -14.38 4.99 -11.43
C LYS A 100 -14.49 3.47 -11.30
N ASN A 101 -15.01 3.00 -10.17
CA ASN A 101 -15.36 1.59 -9.91
C ASN A 101 -14.20 0.58 -9.82
N ALA A 102 -13.07 0.93 -9.19
CA ALA A 102 -12.01 -0.04 -8.88
C ALA A 102 -12.54 -1.27 -8.09
N LYS A 103 -13.50 -1.01 -7.18
CA LYS A 103 -14.12 -2.05 -6.36
C LYS A 103 -14.83 -3.13 -7.20
N LYS A 104 -15.53 -2.72 -8.26
CA LYS A 104 -16.25 -3.64 -9.16
C LYS A 104 -15.30 -4.49 -10.02
N LEU A 105 -14.13 -3.93 -10.36
CA LEU A 105 -13.09 -4.65 -11.10
C LEU A 105 -12.39 -5.70 -10.23
N ILE A 106 -12.11 -5.40 -8.95
CA ILE A 106 -11.47 -6.35 -8.02
C ILE A 106 -12.46 -7.43 -7.54
N GLU A 107 -13.72 -7.07 -7.30
CA GLU A 107 -14.78 -8.03 -6.95
C GLU A 107 -15.06 -9.00 -8.11
N GLY A 108 -14.90 -8.59 -9.37
CA GLY A 108 -15.03 -9.47 -10.55
C GLY A 108 -13.95 -10.56 -10.67
N PHE A 109 -12.81 -10.44 -9.97
CA PHE A 109 -11.80 -11.51 -9.90
C PHE A 109 -12.07 -12.52 -8.78
N HIS A 110 -13.11 -12.34 -7.96
CA HIS A 110 -13.53 -13.32 -6.94
C HIS A 110 -14.57 -14.33 -7.44
N GLU A 111 -15.03 -14.23 -8.70
CA GLU A 111 -16.03 -15.14 -9.29
C GLU A 111 -15.50 -15.97 -10.50
N ALA A 112 -14.19 -16.17 -10.60
CA ALA A 112 -13.58 -17.08 -11.58
C ALA A 112 -12.69 -18.12 -10.88
#